data_AF-A0A0V8DY84-F1
#
_entry.id   AF-A0A0V8DY84-F1
#
_cell.length_a   1.000
_cell.length_b   1.000
_cell.length_c   1.000
_cell.angle_alpha   90.00
_cell.angle_beta   90.00
_cell.angle_gamma   90.00
#
_symmetry.space_group_name_H-M   'P 1'
#
loop_
_entity.id
_entity.type
_entity.pdbx_description
1 polymer ?
#
loop_
_entity_poly.entity_id
_entity_poly.type
_entity_poly.pdbx_seq_one_letter_code
_entity_poly.pdbx_strand_id
1 'polypeptide(L)'
;MGKNSSRQLGKKINQEILSLTTKLIELGISVDQNYPQLVEVNTKQGPKIKISPKCETFDNKIIFNEEFSYGDMYAQLQDSRIFNLEFLDGALLTFSYEIDMSGITNHRLAFFPSVNLLSLESDDGIDLSENIYSDVVSRNIHPFPIRLDFDKIHAEDCIHPASHLTLGQYKNCRIPVNAPVTPIKFINFILKNFYNTFYIEKVQGVHLTKSDIGDFEETITDNEKNSSGYFVI
;
A
#
# COMPACT_ATOMS: atom_id res chain seq x y z
N MET A 1 23.25 6.10 6.09
CA MET A 1 22.62 6.86 7.20
C MET A 1 23.21 6.41 8.55
N GLY A 2 23.13 7.20 9.61
CA GLY A 2 23.50 6.77 10.97
C GLY A 2 22.29 6.21 11.74
N LYS A 3 22.49 5.49 12.87
CA LYS A 3 21.42 4.90 13.71
C LYS A 3 20.30 5.90 14.07
N ASN A 4 20.65 7.12 14.44
CA ASN A 4 19.68 8.17 14.78
C ASN A 4 18.83 8.60 13.57
N SER A 5 19.40 8.54 12.36
CA SER A 5 18.74 8.91 11.12
C SER A 5 17.71 7.87 10.68
N SER A 6 18.02 6.57 10.80
CA SER A 6 17.07 5.49 10.49
C SER A 6 15.87 5.52 11.43
N ARG A 7 16.13 5.78 12.73
CA ARG A 7 15.08 5.96 13.73
C ARG A 7 14.19 7.16 13.46
N GLN A 8 14.78 8.26 13.02
CA GLN A 8 14.02 9.44 12.62
C GLN A 8 13.17 9.16 11.37
N LEU A 9 13.72 8.48 10.36
CA LEU A 9 12.97 8.11 9.16
C LEU A 9 11.77 7.20 9.49
N GLY A 10 11.99 6.15 10.29
CA GLY A 10 10.90 5.27 10.71
C GLY A 10 9.80 6.01 11.47
N LYS A 11 10.16 6.93 12.37
CA LYS A 11 9.18 7.78 13.05
C LYS A 11 8.37 8.65 12.08
N LYS A 12 9.02 9.25 11.08
CA LYS A 12 8.35 10.06 10.06
C LYS A 12 7.36 9.24 9.23
N ILE A 13 7.77 8.06 8.75
CA ILE A 13 6.87 7.15 8.01
C ILE A 13 5.68 6.74 8.87
N ASN A 14 5.91 6.37 10.12
CA ASN A 14 4.82 6.01 11.03
C ASN A 14 3.87 7.18 11.28
N GLN A 15 4.38 8.40 11.47
CA GLN A 15 3.57 9.61 11.63
C GLN A 15 2.78 9.95 10.36
N GLU A 16 3.35 9.73 9.18
CA GLU A 16 2.64 9.94 7.92
C GLU A 16 1.45 8.98 7.80
N ILE A 17 1.64 7.69 8.09
CA ILE A 17 0.55 6.70 8.10
C ILE A 17 -0.55 7.14 9.07
N LEU A 18 -0.20 7.53 10.31
CA LEU A 18 -1.18 8.01 11.30
C LEU A 18 -1.95 9.25 10.83
N SER A 19 -1.27 10.19 10.18
CA SER A 19 -1.88 11.42 9.68
C SER A 19 -2.81 11.14 8.50
N LEU A 20 -2.40 10.25 7.58
CA LEU A 20 -3.25 9.77 6.49
C LEU A 20 -4.48 9.06 7.01
N THR A 21 -4.32 8.14 7.98
CA THR A 21 -5.45 7.47 8.63
C THR A 21 -6.45 8.47 9.19
N THR A 22 -5.97 9.45 9.96
CA THR A 22 -6.84 10.51 10.52
C THR A 22 -7.59 11.25 9.42
N LYS A 23 -6.90 11.64 8.35
CA LYS A 23 -7.52 12.40 7.25
C LYS A 23 -8.55 11.57 6.48
N LEU A 24 -8.28 10.29 6.24
CA LEU A 24 -9.20 9.41 5.50
C LEU A 24 -10.46 9.08 6.33
N ILE A 25 -10.36 9.07 7.66
CA ILE A 25 -11.52 9.04 8.56
C ILE A 25 -12.32 10.35 8.43
N GLU A 26 -11.66 11.50 8.52
CA GLU A 26 -12.34 12.82 8.39
C GLU A 26 -13.07 13.00 7.05
N LEU A 27 -12.50 12.47 5.97
CA LEU A 27 -13.10 12.51 4.64
C LEU A 27 -14.22 11.48 4.45
N GLY A 28 -14.41 10.57 5.42
CA GLY A 28 -15.51 9.61 5.45
C GLY A 28 -15.34 8.38 4.56
N ILE A 29 -14.12 8.09 4.08
CA ILE A 29 -13.86 6.90 3.23
C ILE A 29 -13.42 5.68 4.04
N SER A 30 -12.74 5.86 5.18
CA SER A 30 -12.30 4.73 6.01
C SER A 30 -13.29 4.38 7.12
N VAL A 31 -13.63 3.09 7.24
CA VAL A 31 -14.65 2.58 8.16
C VAL A 31 -14.11 1.65 9.26
N ASP A 32 -12.99 0.97 9.02
CA ASP A 32 -12.21 0.28 10.06
C ASP A 32 -10.71 0.61 9.90
N GLN A 33 -9.99 0.61 11.01
CA GLN A 33 -8.58 0.96 11.08
C GLN A 33 -7.82 0.00 12.00
N ASN A 34 -6.60 -0.34 11.57
CA ASN A 34 -5.60 -0.95 12.42
C ASN A 34 -4.31 -0.14 12.35
N TYR A 35 -4.12 0.69 13.37
CA TYR A 35 -3.02 1.64 13.44
C TYR A 35 -1.64 0.97 13.31
N PRO A 36 -0.66 1.65 12.68
CA PRO A 36 0.67 1.11 12.50
C PRO A 36 1.38 0.91 13.85
N GLN A 37 2.13 -0.18 13.95
CA GLN A 37 3.10 -0.41 15.00
C GLN A 37 4.51 -0.16 14.46
N LEU A 38 5.34 0.54 15.25
CA LEU A 38 6.77 0.71 14.98
C LEU A 38 7.56 -0.10 16.01
N VAL A 39 8.32 -1.07 15.51
CA VAL A 39 9.13 -1.98 16.33
C VAL A 39 10.61 -1.81 15.97
N GLU A 40 11.46 -1.61 16.97
CA GLU A 40 12.92 -1.63 16.81
C GLU A 40 13.45 -3.01 17.22
N VAL A 41 14.17 -3.68 16.31
CA VAL A 41 14.72 -5.02 16.49
C VAL A 41 16.24 -4.95 16.31
N ASN A 42 17.00 -5.47 17.27
CA ASN A 42 18.45 -5.59 17.12
C ASN A 42 18.79 -6.89 16.39
N THR A 43 19.47 -6.80 15.26
CA THR A 43 19.99 -7.96 14.52
C THR A 43 21.52 -8.01 14.60
N LYS A 44 22.12 -9.10 14.10
CA LYS A 44 23.58 -9.21 13.97
C LYS A 44 24.17 -8.12 13.05
N GLN A 45 23.39 -7.63 12.10
CA GLN A 45 23.78 -6.57 11.16
C GLN A 45 23.50 -5.16 11.69
N GLY A 46 22.91 -5.03 12.89
CA GLY A 46 22.57 -3.75 13.51
C GLY A 46 21.08 -3.59 13.82
N PRO A 47 20.67 -2.41 14.30
CA PRO A 47 19.27 -2.14 14.57
C PRO A 47 18.47 -2.02 13.27
N LYS A 48 17.31 -2.68 13.24
CA LYS A 48 16.30 -2.56 12.20
C LYS A 48 15.02 -1.99 12.78
N ILE A 49 14.31 -1.21 11.99
CA ILE A 49 12.99 -0.69 12.33
C ILE A 49 11.98 -1.32 11.39
N LYS A 50 10.91 -1.85 11.95
CA LYS A 50 9.79 -2.42 11.22
C LYS A 50 8.55 -1.58 11.50
N ILE A 51 7.81 -1.27 10.45
CA ILE A 51 6.51 -0.63 10.52
C ILE A 51 5.51 -1.55 9.82
N SER A 52 4.41 -1.87 10.48
CA SER A 52 3.36 -2.74 9.92
C SER A 52 2.02 -2.49 10.62
N PRO A 53 0.88 -3.01 10.13
CA PRO A 53 -0.32 -3.21 10.94
C PRO A 53 -0.03 -3.84 12.30
N LYS A 54 -0.73 -3.39 13.33
CA LYS A 54 -0.61 -4.00 14.66
C LYS A 54 -1.22 -5.40 14.65
N CYS A 55 -0.37 -6.40 14.87
CA CYS A 55 -0.76 -7.81 14.97
C CYS A 55 0.30 -8.57 15.78
N GLU A 56 -0.08 -9.71 16.37
CA GLU A 56 0.83 -10.52 17.18
C GLU A 56 1.98 -11.09 16.33
N THR A 57 1.64 -11.61 15.15
CA THR A 57 2.61 -12.11 14.17
C THR A 57 2.27 -11.51 12.81
N PHE A 58 3.08 -10.56 12.35
CA PHE A 58 2.91 -10.00 11.01
C PHE A 58 3.46 -10.97 9.98
N ASP A 59 2.57 -11.71 9.31
CA ASP A 59 2.91 -12.54 8.17
C ASP A 59 2.25 -12.02 6.90
N ASN A 60 2.99 -11.19 6.16
CA ASN A 60 2.54 -10.71 4.85
C ASN A 60 2.90 -11.67 3.71
N LYS A 61 3.39 -12.89 3.98
CA LYS A 61 3.67 -13.89 2.95
C LYS A 61 2.42 -14.55 2.42
N ILE A 62 1.30 -14.43 3.12
CA ILE A 62 0.02 -14.95 2.66
C ILE A 62 -0.35 -14.46 1.26
N ILE A 63 0.01 -13.22 0.93
CA ILE A 63 -0.24 -12.65 -0.40
C ILE A 63 0.59 -13.31 -1.50
N PHE A 64 1.47 -14.26 -1.18
CA PHE A 64 2.23 -15.07 -2.13
C PHE A 64 1.82 -16.54 -2.07
N ASN A 65 0.78 -16.89 -1.31
CA ASN A 65 0.31 -18.26 -1.26
C ASN A 65 -0.42 -18.60 -2.56
N GLU A 66 0.22 -19.42 -3.39
CA GLU A 66 -0.31 -19.85 -4.69
C GLU A 66 -1.50 -20.81 -4.56
N GLU A 67 -1.73 -21.37 -3.38
CA GLU A 67 -2.89 -22.22 -3.10
C GLU A 67 -4.15 -21.41 -2.77
N PHE A 68 -4.01 -20.12 -2.47
CA PHE A 68 -5.13 -19.27 -2.07
C PHE A 68 -5.74 -18.58 -3.27
N SER A 69 -7.07 -18.63 -3.38
CA SER A 69 -7.81 -17.77 -4.28
C SER A 69 -7.72 -16.31 -3.81
N TYR A 70 -8.12 -15.37 -4.66
CA TYR A 70 -8.24 -13.97 -4.25
C TYR A 70 -9.15 -13.80 -3.03
N GLY A 71 -10.26 -14.54 -2.99
CA GLY A 71 -11.20 -14.59 -1.87
C GLY A 71 -10.53 -15.05 -0.57
N ASP A 72 -9.77 -16.15 -0.62
CA ASP A 72 -9.11 -16.72 0.55
C ASP A 72 -8.05 -15.77 1.11
N MET A 73 -7.25 -15.15 0.24
CA MET A 73 -6.26 -14.16 0.65
C MET A 73 -6.92 -12.95 1.31
N TYR A 74 -7.96 -12.41 0.69
CA TYR A 74 -8.70 -11.27 1.22
C TYR A 74 -9.29 -11.59 2.59
N ALA A 75 -9.97 -12.74 2.73
CA ALA A 75 -10.58 -13.19 3.97
C ALA A 75 -9.52 -13.31 5.09
N GLN A 76 -8.38 -13.93 4.81
CA GLN A 76 -7.34 -14.04 5.83
C GLN A 76 -6.75 -12.68 6.22
N LEU A 77 -6.51 -11.77 5.26
CA LEU A 77 -6.05 -10.42 5.56
C LEU A 77 -7.04 -9.70 6.48
N GLN A 78 -8.34 -9.85 6.24
CA GLN A 78 -9.40 -9.28 7.05
C GLN A 78 -9.45 -9.92 8.45
N ASP A 79 -9.59 -11.25 8.52
CA ASP A 79 -9.71 -12.03 9.77
C ASP A 79 -8.50 -11.86 10.67
N SER A 80 -7.30 -11.81 10.09
CA SER A 80 -6.04 -11.62 10.81
C SER A 80 -5.70 -10.15 11.06
N ARG A 81 -6.56 -9.21 10.63
CA ARG A 81 -6.36 -7.75 10.70
C ARG A 81 -5.04 -7.26 10.11
N ILE A 82 -4.57 -7.89 9.04
CA ILE A 82 -3.33 -7.53 8.32
C ILE A 82 -3.63 -6.43 7.30
N PHE A 83 -4.18 -5.33 7.78
CA PHE A 83 -4.46 -4.10 7.03
C PHE A 83 -4.28 -2.90 7.96
N ASN A 84 -4.18 -1.70 7.40
CA ASN A 84 -4.18 -0.45 8.17
C ASN A 84 -5.50 0.30 8.03
N LEU A 85 -6.12 0.22 6.86
CA LEU A 85 -7.38 0.89 6.55
C LEU A 85 -8.29 -0.11 5.83
N GLU A 86 -9.56 -0.11 6.22
CA GLU A 86 -10.67 -0.63 5.44
C GLU A 86 -11.49 0.56 4.95
N PHE A 87 -11.76 0.61 3.64
CA PHE A 87 -12.61 1.61 3.02
C PHE A 87 -14.08 1.17 3.05
N LEU A 88 -15.00 2.11 2.84
CA LEU A 88 -16.44 1.89 2.92
C LEU A 88 -16.95 0.75 2.01
N ASP A 89 -16.29 0.54 0.87
CA ASP A 89 -16.57 -0.53 -0.08
C ASP A 89 -15.98 -1.90 0.35
N GLY A 90 -15.28 -1.95 1.48
CA GLY A 90 -14.54 -3.10 2.01
C GLY A 90 -13.09 -3.18 1.51
N ALA A 91 -12.59 -2.25 0.70
CA ALA A 91 -11.22 -2.38 0.23
C ALA A 91 -10.18 -2.24 1.37
N LEU A 92 -9.19 -3.12 1.38
CA LEU A 92 -8.15 -3.17 2.41
C LEU A 92 -6.86 -2.52 1.91
N LEU A 93 -6.26 -1.64 2.72
CA LEU A 93 -4.96 -1.04 2.44
C LEU A 93 -3.95 -1.37 3.54
N THR A 94 -2.74 -1.74 3.15
CA THR A 94 -1.66 -2.16 4.05
C THR A 94 -0.37 -1.41 3.77
N PHE A 95 0.29 -0.94 4.83
CA PHE A 95 1.60 -0.29 4.79
C PHE A 95 2.61 -1.09 5.62
N SER A 96 3.66 -1.58 4.96
CA SER A 96 4.76 -2.29 5.62
C SER A 96 6.10 -1.72 5.20
N TYR A 97 6.99 -1.45 6.15
CA TYR A 97 8.35 -0.95 5.90
C TYR A 97 9.38 -1.66 6.79
N GLU A 98 10.55 -1.94 6.22
CA GLU A 98 11.76 -2.30 6.96
C GLU A 98 12.87 -1.30 6.64
N ILE A 99 13.53 -0.81 7.69
CA ILE A 99 14.53 0.26 7.62
C ILE A 99 15.74 -0.16 8.44
N ASP A 100 16.94 0.04 7.89
CA ASP A 100 18.20 -0.15 8.60
C ASP A 100 19.10 1.09 8.48
N MET A 101 20.38 0.95 8.82
CA MET A 101 21.36 2.05 8.75
C MET A 101 21.59 2.57 7.31
N SER A 102 21.24 1.81 6.29
CA SER A 102 21.34 2.21 4.88
C SER A 102 20.11 2.99 4.38
N GLY A 103 18.99 2.95 5.11
CA GLY A 103 17.72 3.54 4.69
C GLY A 103 16.62 2.49 4.67
N ILE A 104 15.63 2.66 3.77
CA ILE A 104 14.63 1.62 3.53
C ILE A 104 15.34 0.42 2.87
N THR A 105 15.08 -0.78 3.39
CA THR A 105 15.58 -2.04 2.81
C THR A 105 14.47 -2.84 2.15
N ASN A 106 13.25 -2.70 2.66
CA ASN A 106 12.07 -3.35 2.12
C ASN A 106 10.83 -2.48 2.39
N HIS A 107 9.88 -2.47 1.46
CA HIS A 107 8.51 -2.09 1.79
C HIS A 107 7.51 -2.85 0.96
N ARG A 108 6.28 -2.90 1.47
CA ARG A 108 5.12 -3.38 0.73
C ARG A 108 3.93 -2.51 1.06
N LEU A 109 3.42 -1.87 0.02
CA LEU A 109 2.20 -1.08 0.06
C LEU A 109 1.18 -1.82 -0.77
N ALA A 110 0.07 -2.24 -0.16
CA ALA A 110 -0.91 -3.10 -0.82
C ALA A 110 -2.30 -2.50 -0.77
N PHE A 111 -3.05 -2.66 -1.85
CA PHE A 111 -4.46 -2.34 -1.99
C PHE A 111 -5.18 -3.60 -2.48
N PHE A 112 -6.15 -4.06 -1.71
CA PHE A 112 -6.96 -5.23 -1.98
C PHE A 112 -8.43 -4.79 -2.08
N PRO A 113 -8.95 -4.58 -3.29
CA PRO A 113 -10.38 -4.32 -3.49
C PRO A 113 -11.28 -5.38 -2.82
N SER A 114 -12.45 -4.99 -2.35
CA SER A 114 -13.38 -5.95 -1.77
C SER A 114 -13.76 -7.06 -2.76
N VAL A 115 -13.86 -8.29 -2.25
CA VAL A 115 -14.36 -9.46 -3.00
C VAL A 115 -15.88 -9.40 -3.19
N ASN A 116 -16.57 -8.61 -2.36
CA ASN A 116 -18.03 -8.57 -2.25
C ASN A 116 -18.61 -7.22 -2.70
N LEU A 117 -18.03 -6.59 -3.72
CA LEU A 117 -18.54 -5.34 -4.32
C LEU A 117 -20.03 -5.41 -4.68
N LEU A 118 -20.52 -6.60 -5.04
CA LEU A 118 -21.92 -6.87 -5.42
C LEU A 118 -22.92 -6.90 -4.25
N SER A 119 -22.47 -7.18 -3.02
CA SER A 119 -23.38 -7.35 -1.87
C SER A 119 -23.89 -6.03 -1.28
N LEU A 120 -23.14 -4.94 -1.50
CA LEU A 120 -23.48 -3.60 -0.99
C LEU A 120 -24.67 -2.97 -1.73
N GLU A 121 -24.89 -3.31 -3.01
CA GLU A 121 -26.10 -2.88 -3.75
C GLU A 121 -27.36 -3.64 -3.31
N SER A 122 -27.23 -4.89 -2.84
CA SER A 122 -28.37 -5.79 -2.62
C SER A 122 -28.92 -5.79 -1.20
N ASP A 123 -28.10 -5.57 -0.17
CA ASP A 123 -28.55 -5.67 1.23
C ASP A 123 -29.13 -4.38 1.80
N ASP A 124 -28.68 -3.20 1.36
CA ASP A 124 -29.07 -1.92 1.97
C ASP A 124 -30.10 -1.10 1.16
N GLY A 125 -30.44 -1.53 -0.06
CA GLY A 125 -31.33 -0.77 -0.95
C GLY A 125 -30.77 0.60 -1.38
N ILE A 126 -29.46 0.82 -1.19
CA ILE A 126 -28.76 2.05 -1.57
C ILE A 126 -28.25 1.89 -3.01
N ASP A 127 -28.73 2.74 -3.90
CA ASP A 127 -28.19 2.85 -5.25
C ASP A 127 -26.81 3.53 -5.20
N LEU A 128 -25.75 2.72 -5.21
CA LEU A 128 -24.37 3.20 -5.20
C LEU A 128 -23.91 3.72 -6.57
N SER A 129 -24.73 3.59 -7.62
CA SER A 129 -24.37 4.05 -8.96
C SER A 129 -24.34 5.59 -9.08
N GLU A 130 -25.08 6.32 -8.24
CA GLU A 130 -25.00 7.78 -8.09
C GLU A 130 -24.10 8.23 -6.92
N ASN A 131 -23.41 7.29 -6.25
CA ASN A 131 -22.55 7.58 -5.09
C ASN A 131 -21.13 7.96 -5.54
N ILE A 132 -20.42 8.72 -4.71
CA ILE A 132 -19.00 9.12 -4.90
C ILE A 132 -18.03 7.93 -4.96
N TYR A 133 -18.54 6.71 -4.74
CA TYR A 133 -17.84 5.42 -4.82
C TYR A 133 -18.23 4.60 -6.06
N SER A 134 -18.96 5.18 -7.02
CA SER A 134 -19.42 4.50 -8.25
C SER A 134 -18.28 3.85 -9.05
N ASP A 135 -17.07 4.42 -8.98
CA ASP A 135 -15.87 3.93 -9.67
C ASP A 135 -15.40 2.55 -9.23
N VAL A 136 -15.79 2.09 -8.04
CA VAL A 136 -15.37 0.78 -7.51
C VAL A 136 -16.49 -0.24 -7.47
N VAL A 137 -17.76 0.19 -7.42
CA VAL A 137 -18.94 -0.68 -7.29
C VAL A 137 -19.52 -1.19 -8.62
N SER A 138 -18.98 -0.75 -9.76
CA SER A 138 -19.49 -1.16 -11.07
C SER A 138 -19.30 -2.67 -11.33
N ARG A 139 -20.38 -3.34 -11.78
CA ARG A 139 -20.43 -4.79 -12.04
C ARG A 139 -19.44 -5.31 -13.08
N ASN A 140 -18.84 -4.42 -13.88
CA ASN A 140 -17.88 -4.78 -14.90
C ASN A 140 -16.41 -4.70 -14.42
N ILE A 141 -16.18 -4.35 -13.16
CA ILE A 141 -14.85 -4.23 -12.57
C ILE A 141 -14.44 -5.58 -12.00
N HIS A 142 -13.31 -6.09 -12.46
CA HIS A 142 -12.71 -7.28 -11.87
C HIS A 142 -11.76 -6.85 -10.73
N PRO A 143 -12.03 -7.23 -9.47
CA PRO A 143 -11.15 -6.88 -8.37
C PRO A 143 -9.83 -7.65 -8.47
N PHE A 144 -8.72 -6.93 -8.38
CA PHE A 144 -7.40 -7.52 -8.28
C PHE A 144 -6.51 -6.72 -7.33
N PRO A 145 -5.58 -7.37 -6.61
CA PRO A 145 -4.71 -6.66 -5.69
C PRO A 145 -3.68 -5.82 -6.45
N ILE A 146 -3.31 -4.70 -5.86
CA ILE A 146 -2.25 -3.83 -6.37
C ILE A 146 -1.20 -3.65 -5.29
N ARG A 147 0.06 -3.77 -5.67
CA ARG A 147 1.17 -3.60 -4.73
C ARG A 147 2.28 -2.73 -5.29
N LEU A 148 2.83 -1.87 -4.44
CA LEU A 148 4.14 -1.26 -4.63
C LEU A 148 5.11 -1.91 -3.65
N ASP A 149 5.98 -2.72 -4.21
CA ASP A 149 6.99 -3.49 -3.50
C ASP A 149 8.34 -2.81 -3.66
N PHE A 150 9.15 -2.88 -2.60
CA PHE A 150 10.57 -2.55 -2.65
C PHE A 150 11.35 -3.63 -1.93
N ASP A 151 12.37 -4.18 -2.58
CA ASP A 151 13.28 -5.16 -2.01
C ASP A 151 14.67 -4.96 -2.59
N LYS A 152 15.50 -4.22 -1.84
CA LYS A 152 16.87 -3.92 -2.25
C LYS A 152 17.78 -5.15 -2.23
N ILE A 153 17.47 -6.14 -1.39
CA ILE A 153 18.36 -7.28 -1.13
C ILE A 153 18.21 -8.32 -2.24
N HIS A 154 16.97 -8.54 -2.70
CA HIS A 154 16.67 -9.52 -3.73
C HIS A 154 16.51 -8.91 -5.13
N ALA A 155 16.97 -7.67 -5.32
CA ALA A 155 16.87 -6.99 -6.61
C ALA A 155 17.73 -7.68 -7.67
N GLU A 156 17.14 -7.91 -8.84
CA GLU A 156 17.81 -8.45 -10.03
C GLU A 156 17.36 -7.64 -11.24
N ASP A 157 18.31 -7.00 -11.91
CA ASP A 157 18.05 -6.09 -13.02
C ASP A 157 17.16 -6.74 -14.09
N CYS A 158 16.09 -6.04 -14.48
CA CYS A 158 15.08 -6.49 -15.44
C CYS A 158 14.28 -7.77 -15.08
N ILE A 159 14.55 -8.42 -13.95
CA ILE A 159 13.89 -9.68 -13.53
C ILE A 159 13.09 -9.48 -12.23
N HIS A 160 13.66 -8.75 -11.30
CA HIS A 160 13.06 -8.36 -10.04
C HIS A 160 13.55 -6.95 -9.67
N PRO A 161 12.97 -5.89 -10.27
CA PRO A 161 13.40 -4.53 -10.01
C PRO A 161 13.35 -4.20 -8.52
N ALA A 162 14.33 -3.42 -8.05
CA ALA A 162 14.42 -3.06 -6.64
C ALA A 162 13.13 -2.44 -6.12
N SER A 163 12.49 -1.57 -6.93
CA SER A 163 11.12 -1.10 -6.71
C SER A 163 10.24 -1.43 -7.90
N HIS A 164 9.05 -1.97 -7.65
CA HIS A 164 8.12 -2.35 -8.71
C HIS A 164 6.65 -2.31 -8.29
N LEU A 165 5.81 -2.08 -9.29
CA LEU A 165 4.36 -2.23 -9.24
C LEU A 165 3.98 -3.64 -9.64
N THR A 166 3.18 -4.31 -8.81
CA THR A 166 2.53 -5.58 -9.13
C THR A 166 1.02 -5.37 -9.27
N LEU A 167 0.45 -5.88 -10.35
CA LEU A 167 -1.00 -5.92 -10.58
C LEU A 167 -1.44 -7.38 -10.57
N GLY A 168 -2.40 -7.72 -9.71
CA GLY A 168 -2.82 -9.10 -9.52
C GLY A 168 -1.76 -9.98 -8.85
N GLN A 169 -1.88 -11.28 -9.07
CA GLN A 169 -1.01 -12.32 -8.52
C GLN A 169 -0.09 -12.95 -9.57
N TYR A 170 0.13 -12.25 -10.68
CA TYR A 170 1.01 -12.71 -11.74
C TYR A 170 2.46 -12.63 -11.28
N LYS A 171 3.13 -13.79 -11.18
CA LYS A 171 4.53 -13.90 -10.71
C LYS A 171 5.50 -12.95 -11.42
N ASN A 172 5.25 -12.69 -12.71
CA ASN A 172 6.12 -11.89 -13.57
C ASN A 172 5.56 -10.50 -13.89
N CYS A 173 4.40 -10.11 -13.33
CA CYS A 173 3.90 -8.74 -13.47
C CYS A 173 4.60 -7.86 -12.44
N ARG A 174 5.83 -7.44 -12.78
CA ARG A 174 6.68 -6.57 -11.97
C ARG A 174 7.10 -5.41 -12.83
N ILE A 175 6.31 -4.35 -12.78
CA ILE A 175 6.51 -3.18 -13.61
C ILE A 175 7.49 -2.26 -12.86
N PRO A 176 8.72 -1.99 -13.38
CA PRO A 176 9.70 -1.17 -12.67
C PRO A 176 9.18 0.22 -12.27
N VAL A 177 9.53 0.62 -11.05
CA VAL A 177 9.25 1.96 -10.50
C VAL A 177 10.58 2.62 -10.12
N ASN A 178 10.66 3.94 -10.31
CA ASN A 178 11.92 4.68 -10.17
C ASN A 178 12.55 4.61 -8.78
N ALA A 179 11.76 4.57 -7.72
CA ALA A 179 12.21 4.67 -6.34
C ALA A 179 11.22 3.98 -5.37
N PRO A 180 11.65 3.71 -4.11
CA PRO A 180 10.72 3.38 -3.03
C PRO A 180 9.58 4.42 -2.92
N VAL A 181 8.45 4.02 -2.34
CA VAL A 181 7.22 4.82 -2.32
C VAL A 181 6.84 5.19 -0.89
N THR A 182 6.48 6.47 -0.69
CA THR A 182 5.97 6.96 0.60
C THR A 182 4.49 6.58 0.78
N PRO A 183 3.99 6.47 2.02
CA PRO A 183 2.58 6.24 2.28
C PRO A 183 1.63 7.21 1.54
N ILE A 184 1.96 8.51 1.51
CA ILE A 184 1.13 9.52 0.83
C ILE A 184 1.09 9.34 -0.69
N LYS A 185 2.23 9.00 -1.33
CA LYS A 185 2.28 8.74 -2.78
C LYS A 185 1.39 7.56 -3.14
N PHE A 186 1.45 6.50 -2.34
CA PHE A 186 0.59 5.34 -2.55
C PHE A 186 -0.90 5.65 -2.38
N ILE A 187 -1.30 6.34 -1.30
CA ILE A 187 -2.70 6.74 -1.11
C ILE A 187 -3.19 7.64 -2.24
N ASN A 188 -2.40 8.63 -2.66
CA ASN A 188 -2.75 9.48 -3.80
C ASN A 188 -2.92 8.66 -5.09
N PHE A 189 -2.04 7.70 -5.33
CA PHE A 189 -2.16 6.79 -6.46
C PHE A 189 -3.47 5.99 -6.40
N ILE A 190 -3.82 5.40 -5.24
CA ILE A 190 -5.06 4.63 -5.09
C ILE A 190 -6.29 5.52 -5.29
N LEU A 191 -6.37 6.66 -4.58
CA LEU A 191 -7.54 7.53 -4.65
C LEU A 191 -7.71 8.12 -6.04
N LYS A 192 -6.63 8.60 -6.67
CA LYS A 192 -6.72 9.24 -7.99
C LYS A 192 -7.14 8.26 -9.10
N ASN A 193 -6.72 7.00 -9.03
CA ASN A 193 -6.93 6.05 -10.13
C ASN A 193 -8.09 5.08 -9.91
N PHE A 194 -8.42 4.75 -8.65
CA PHE A 194 -9.46 3.77 -8.32
C PHE A 194 -10.68 4.40 -7.66
N TYR A 195 -10.52 5.54 -6.98
CA TYR A 195 -11.61 6.29 -6.33
C TYR A 195 -11.69 7.71 -6.92
N ASN A 196 -11.68 7.83 -8.25
CA ASN A 196 -11.45 9.10 -8.93
C ASN A 196 -12.53 10.15 -8.62
N THR A 197 -13.79 9.74 -8.58
CA THR A 197 -14.94 10.57 -8.22
C THR A 197 -14.78 11.10 -6.81
N PHE A 198 -14.51 10.22 -5.83
CA PHE A 198 -14.17 10.62 -4.46
C PHE A 198 -12.96 11.58 -4.43
N TYR A 199 -11.92 11.30 -5.22
CA TYR A 199 -10.71 12.12 -5.28
C TYR A 199 -11.03 13.53 -5.78
N ILE A 200 -11.76 13.68 -6.89
CA ILE A 200 -12.13 14.98 -7.46
C ILE A 200 -12.98 15.76 -6.45
N GLU A 201 -13.96 15.12 -5.82
CA GLU A 201 -14.91 15.80 -4.93
C GLU A 201 -14.32 16.16 -3.56
N LYS A 202 -13.47 15.30 -2.99
CA LYS A 202 -13.05 15.39 -1.58
C LYS A 202 -11.56 15.64 -1.39
N VAL A 203 -10.72 15.36 -2.39
CA VAL A 203 -9.25 15.27 -2.22
C VAL A 203 -8.47 16.28 -3.07
N GLN A 204 -8.86 16.54 -4.32
CA GLN A 204 -8.06 17.33 -5.28
C GLN A 204 -7.69 18.74 -4.80
N GLY A 205 -8.51 19.34 -3.92
CA GLY A 205 -8.25 20.64 -3.29
C GLY A 205 -7.75 20.58 -1.84
N VAL A 206 -7.53 19.39 -1.30
CA VAL A 206 -7.19 19.15 0.11
C VAL A 206 -5.79 18.58 0.22
N HIS A 207 -5.00 19.08 1.17
CA HIS A 207 -3.75 18.44 1.53
C HIS A 207 -4.05 17.23 2.42
N LEU A 208 -3.89 16.02 1.88
CA LEU A 208 -4.15 14.79 2.66
C LEU A 208 -3.26 14.69 3.90
N THR A 209 -1.98 15.03 3.74
CA THR A 209 -1.04 15.19 4.84
C THR A 209 0.14 16.06 4.38
N LYS A 210 0.84 16.67 5.33
CA LYS A 210 2.18 17.21 5.05
C LYS A 210 3.16 16.04 5.15
N SER A 211 3.80 15.71 4.03
CA SER A 211 4.91 14.76 4.06
C SER A 211 6.18 15.47 4.47
N ASP A 212 6.70 15.15 5.64
CA ASP A 212 8.05 15.56 6.07
C ASP A 212 9.13 14.59 5.54
N ILE A 213 8.72 13.69 4.64
CA ILE A 213 9.54 12.70 3.96
C ILE A 213 9.73 13.25 2.54
N GLY A 214 10.98 13.59 2.19
CA GLY A 214 11.29 13.93 0.80
C GLY A 214 11.19 12.70 -0.11
N ASP A 215 11.45 12.89 -1.39
CA ASP A 215 11.56 11.76 -2.31
C ASP A 215 12.69 10.81 -1.88
N PHE A 216 12.45 9.52 -2.04
CA PHE A 216 13.48 8.51 -1.85
C PHE A 216 14.44 8.48 -3.03
N GLU A 217 15.68 8.04 -2.80
CA GLU A 217 16.68 7.89 -3.85
C GLU A 217 16.19 6.92 -4.94
N GLU A 218 16.47 7.26 -6.19
CA GLU A 218 16.17 6.38 -7.32
C GLU A 218 16.96 5.07 -7.19
N THR A 219 16.27 3.96 -7.45
CA THR A 219 16.85 2.61 -7.43
C THR A 219 16.72 1.89 -8.77
N ILE A 220 16.05 2.52 -9.73
CA ILE A 220 15.86 1.98 -11.07
C ILE A 220 17.17 2.01 -11.88
N THR A 221 17.42 0.96 -12.64
CA THR A 221 18.59 0.86 -13.53
C THR A 221 18.33 1.51 -14.90
N ASP A 222 19.40 1.77 -15.65
CA ASP A 222 19.26 2.23 -17.04
C ASP A 222 18.61 1.17 -17.95
N ASN A 223 18.82 -0.11 -17.66
CA ASN A 223 18.19 -1.19 -18.42
C ASN A 223 16.68 -1.26 -18.15
N GLU A 224 16.27 -1.07 -16.90
CA GLU A 224 14.85 -1.01 -16.50
C GLU A 224 14.14 0.19 -17.13
N LYS A 225 14.79 1.36 -17.19
CA LYS A 225 14.26 2.57 -17.90
C LYS A 225 13.98 2.32 -19.39
N ASN A 226 14.77 1.45 -20.02
CA ASN A 226 14.64 1.09 -21.43
C ASN A 226 13.73 -0.14 -21.66
N SER A 227 13.19 -0.73 -20.60
CA SER A 227 12.28 -1.85 -20.70
C SER A 227 10.86 -1.39 -21.10
N SER A 228 10.09 -2.29 -21.70
CA SER A 228 8.68 -2.06 -22.02
C SER A 228 7.84 -2.00 -20.73
N GLY A 229 7.73 -0.81 -20.12
CA GLY A 229 6.83 -0.55 -18.99
C GLY A 229 7.52 0.05 -17.77
N TYR A 230 8.07 1.25 -17.87
CA TYR A 230 8.61 2.00 -16.74
C TYR A 230 7.61 3.06 -16.25
N PHE A 231 7.41 3.16 -14.93
CA PHE A 231 6.65 4.24 -14.28
C PHE A 231 7.51 5.13 -13.35
N VAL A 232 7.27 6.43 -13.43
CA VAL A 232 7.76 7.43 -12.45
C VAL A 232 6.64 7.71 -11.45
N ILE A 233 6.90 7.52 -10.16
CA ILE A 233 5.93 7.72 -9.06
C ILE A 233 6.31 8.90 -8.13
#